data_AF-X0W4X6-F1
#
_entry.id   AF-X0W4X6-F1
#
_cell.length_a   1.000
_cell.length_b   1.000
_cell.length_c   1.000
_cell.angle_alpha   90.00
_cell.angle_beta   90.00
_cell.angle_gamma   90.00
#
_symmetry.space_group_name_H-M   'P 1'
#
loop_
_entity.id
_entity.type
_entity.pdbx_description
1 polymer ?
#
loop_
_entity_poly.entity_id
_entity_poly.type
_entity_poly.pdbx_seq_one_letter_code
_entity_poly.pdbx_strand_id
1 'polypeptide(L)'
;FFVEEYTGTQAYSRPLWSYFPASQDFVAEAWREPVPFDLSSQYGMALAHDSTWAWLATPSGVWRTSLSAPPLDLTADVLEVAADSDPLRGRLKVVLRNDHGRFSDLSSSELTAIRHGSQVALSPGYATTAGQEVSAGPLYWLDGWTYHTGDASAIFTLHASDAWSLVEGWRSRRQYTWAAGQQNIFQILRFIFGRAGLEFSSLGSSSALTSQQPSFTIHPGESGLTAVRRLLAMVPDVLRVAGEYVYIFEPLASQSA
;
A
#
# COMPACT_ATOMS: atom_id res chain seq x y z
N PHE A 1 15.57 -0.84 6.95
CA PHE A 1 16.75 -0.56 6.10
C PHE A 1 17.67 -1.76 6.13
N PHE A 2 18.33 -2.09 5.03
CA PHE A 2 19.38 -3.11 4.97
C PHE A 2 20.39 -2.74 3.86
N VAL A 3 21.55 -3.38 3.84
CA VAL A 3 22.55 -3.21 2.77
C VAL A 3 22.51 -4.47 1.91
N GLU A 4 22.32 -4.29 0.60
CA GLU A 4 22.53 -5.37 -0.36
C GLU A 4 23.95 -5.32 -0.89
N GLU A 5 24.65 -6.45 -0.79
CA GLU A 5 26.00 -6.62 -1.30
C GLU A 5 26.00 -7.61 -2.46
N TYR A 6 26.66 -7.22 -3.55
CA TYR A 6 26.89 -8.06 -4.70
C TYR A 6 28.38 -8.07 -5.00
N THR A 7 28.98 -9.26 -5.12
CA THR A 7 30.43 -9.46 -5.32
C THR A 7 30.79 -9.91 -6.73
N GLY A 8 29.81 -9.96 -7.64
CA GLY A 8 30.02 -10.37 -9.03
C GLY A 8 30.54 -9.24 -9.93
N THR A 9 30.21 -9.31 -11.22
CA THR A 9 30.64 -8.29 -12.19
C THR A 9 29.93 -6.97 -11.91
N GLN A 10 30.71 -5.92 -11.60
CA GLN A 10 30.25 -4.65 -10.99
C GLN A 10 29.79 -4.83 -9.54
N ALA A 11 30.74 -5.18 -8.67
CA ALA A 11 30.47 -5.30 -7.24
C ALA A 11 29.91 -3.99 -6.66
N TYR A 12 28.93 -4.11 -5.77
CA TYR A 12 28.34 -2.97 -5.06
C TYR A 12 27.96 -3.35 -3.63
N SER A 13 27.86 -2.31 -2.78
CA SER A 13 27.29 -2.38 -1.44
C SER A 13 26.35 -1.19 -1.32
N ARG A 14 25.04 -1.45 -1.34
CA ARG A 14 24.01 -0.42 -1.53
C ARG A 14 22.96 -0.48 -0.42
N PRO A 15 22.78 0.59 0.36
CA PRO A 15 21.66 0.70 1.29
C PRO A 15 20.33 0.72 0.56
N LEU A 16 19.37 -0.02 1.10
CA LEU A 16 18.00 -0.12 0.63
C LEU A 16 17.06 0.23 1.79
N TRP A 17 15.97 0.92 1.46
CA TRP A 17 14.83 1.01 2.36
C TRP A 17 13.65 0.21 1.83
N SER A 18 12.91 -0.32 2.77
CA SER A 18 11.64 -1.00 2.58
C SER A 18 10.86 -0.84 3.88
N TYR A 19 9.57 -1.13 3.83
CA TYR A 19 8.77 -1.35 5.03
C TYR A 19 8.17 -2.75 4.98
N PHE A 20 7.98 -3.32 6.16
CA PHE A 20 7.23 -4.54 6.36
C PHE A 20 5.92 -4.19 7.07
N PRO A 21 4.81 -4.86 6.76
CA PRO A 21 3.59 -4.77 7.57
C PRO A 21 3.88 -5.14 9.03
N ALA A 22 3.13 -4.59 9.98
CA ALA A 22 3.46 -4.68 11.41
C ALA A 22 3.61 -6.11 11.96
N SER A 23 2.94 -7.10 11.35
CA SER A 23 3.03 -8.51 11.76
C SER A 23 4.19 -9.29 11.13
N GLN A 24 4.89 -8.70 10.17
CA GLN A 24 5.94 -9.37 9.40
C GLN A 24 7.32 -9.03 9.96
N ASP A 25 8.27 -9.94 9.73
CA ASP A 25 9.68 -9.70 9.99
C ASP A 25 10.48 -9.71 8.68
N PHE A 26 11.77 -9.37 8.79
CA PHE A 26 12.66 -9.31 7.64
C PHE A 26 12.90 -10.69 7.00
N VAL A 27 12.93 -11.76 7.80
CA VAL A 27 13.26 -13.13 7.38
C VAL A 27 12.10 -13.78 6.62
N ALA A 28 10.86 -13.33 6.89
CA ALA A 28 9.66 -13.79 6.19
C ALA A 28 9.61 -13.39 4.70
N GLU A 29 10.53 -12.55 4.23
CA GLU A 29 10.59 -12.01 2.86
C GLU A 29 9.32 -11.28 2.38
N ALA A 30 8.40 -10.98 3.30
CA ALA A 30 7.12 -10.31 3.05
C ALA A 30 7.24 -8.79 3.26
N TRP A 31 8.25 -8.18 2.64
CA TRP A 31 8.51 -6.74 2.68
C TRP A 31 8.34 -6.11 1.31
N ARG A 32 7.94 -4.83 1.31
CA ARG A 32 7.75 -4.05 0.09
C ARG A 32 8.99 -4.09 -0.78
N GLU A 33 8.82 -4.09 -2.10
CA GLU A 33 9.93 -3.97 -3.05
C GLU A 33 10.89 -2.85 -2.59
N PRO A 34 12.14 -3.17 -2.25
CA PRO A 34 13.06 -2.21 -1.67
C PRO A 34 13.44 -1.16 -2.69
N VAL A 35 13.69 0.04 -2.19
CA VAL A 35 14.10 1.18 -2.98
C VAL A 35 15.55 1.50 -2.62
N PRO A 36 16.46 1.52 -3.61
CA PRO A 36 17.86 1.83 -3.37
C PRO A 36 18.02 3.30 -2.98
N PHE A 37 18.95 3.55 -2.06
CA PHE A 37 19.57 4.87 -1.96
C PHE A 37 20.57 5.05 -3.08
N ASP A 38 20.68 6.29 -3.57
CA ASP A 38 21.79 6.71 -4.41
C ASP A 38 23.04 6.97 -3.56
N LEU A 39 23.51 5.90 -2.90
CA LEU A 39 24.63 5.90 -1.99
C LEU A 39 25.31 4.52 -2.03
N SER A 40 26.64 4.50 -2.19
CA SER A 40 27.45 3.31 -1.94
C SER A 40 27.93 3.35 -0.51
N SER A 41 27.60 2.34 0.29
CA SER A 41 28.00 2.29 1.70
C SER A 41 28.03 0.86 2.22
N GLN A 42 29.16 0.48 2.84
CA GLN A 42 29.32 -0.79 3.56
C GLN A 42 28.45 -0.86 4.82
N TYR A 43 28.05 0.30 5.35
CA TYR A 43 27.21 0.41 6.52
C TYR A 43 25.86 1.02 6.14
N GLY A 44 24.82 0.73 6.94
CA GLY A 44 23.53 1.38 6.79
C GLY A 44 23.60 2.89 7.01
N MET A 45 22.45 3.56 6.88
CA MET A 45 22.34 4.99 7.14
C MET A 45 22.23 5.26 8.63
N ALA A 46 22.66 6.46 9.05
CA ALA A 46 22.54 6.86 10.45
C ALA A 46 21.09 7.25 10.75
N LEU A 47 20.49 6.55 11.71
CA LEU A 47 19.16 6.80 12.24
C LEU A 47 19.28 7.16 13.70
N ALA A 48 18.60 8.23 14.11
CA ALA A 48 18.43 8.61 15.50
C ALA A 48 16.98 9.00 15.72
N HIS A 49 16.47 8.85 16.93
CA HIS A 49 15.13 9.31 17.27
C HIS A 49 15.10 9.78 18.73
N ASP A 50 14.15 10.66 19.02
CA ASP A 50 13.75 10.98 20.39
C ASP A 50 12.30 10.52 20.61
N SER A 51 11.56 11.14 21.53
CA SER A 51 10.15 10.83 21.79
C SER A 51 9.18 11.41 20.76
N THR A 52 9.63 12.33 19.90
CA THR A 52 8.80 13.14 19.01
C THR A 52 9.25 13.08 17.55
N TRP A 53 10.53 12.91 17.28
CA TRP A 53 11.11 12.97 15.95
C TRP A 53 12.00 11.76 15.68
N ALA A 54 12.03 11.35 14.42
CA ALA A 54 13.07 10.51 13.85
C ALA A 54 13.90 11.34 12.87
N TRP A 55 15.22 11.13 12.90
CA TRP A 55 16.18 11.72 11.97
C TRP A 55 16.84 10.63 11.16
N LEU A 56 17.08 10.98 9.91
CA LEU A 56 17.83 10.19 8.97
C LEU A 56 18.97 11.03 8.40
N ALA A 57 20.20 10.57 8.58
CA ALA A 57 21.39 11.25 8.09
C ALA A 57 22.12 10.40 7.04
N THR A 58 22.46 11.05 5.93
CA THR A 58 23.32 10.53 4.86
C THR A 58 24.34 11.61 4.50
N PRO A 59 25.39 11.31 3.71
CA PRO A 59 26.30 12.34 3.21
C PRO A 59 25.60 13.48 2.44
N SER A 60 24.43 13.21 1.84
CA SER A 60 23.67 14.19 1.05
C SER A 60 22.75 15.09 1.88
N GLY A 61 22.58 14.82 3.18
CA GLY A 61 21.72 15.64 4.03
C GLY A 61 21.18 14.95 5.27
N VAL A 62 20.40 15.72 6.03
CA VAL A 62 19.68 15.26 7.21
C VAL A 62 18.21 15.56 7.03
N TRP A 63 17.37 14.52 7.12
CA TRP A 63 15.92 14.62 7.08
C TRP A 63 15.35 14.26 8.45
N ARG A 64 14.20 14.81 8.77
CA ARG A 64 13.45 14.43 9.97
C ARG A 64 11.97 14.27 9.68
N THR A 65 11.32 13.41 10.45
CA THR A 65 9.86 13.27 10.45
C THR A 65 9.36 13.15 11.89
N SER A 66 8.13 13.61 12.13
CA SER A 66 7.48 13.36 13.43
C SER A 66 7.22 11.86 13.57
N LEU A 67 7.42 11.32 14.77
CA LEU A 67 7.02 9.96 15.13
C LEU A 67 5.50 9.85 15.35
N SER A 68 4.83 10.98 15.59
CA SER A 68 3.38 11.08 15.72
C SER A 68 2.89 12.20 14.79
N ALA A 69 2.36 11.81 13.64
CA ALA A 69 1.67 12.74 12.75
C ALA A 69 0.16 12.51 12.92
N PRO A 70 -0.59 13.48 13.48
CA PRO A 70 -2.04 13.32 13.58
C PRO A 70 -2.65 13.22 12.17
N PRO A 71 -3.73 12.43 12.00
CA PRO A 71 -4.44 12.40 10.73
C PRO A 71 -5.02 13.79 10.42
N LEU A 72 -5.00 14.17 9.14
CA LEU A 72 -5.66 15.38 8.66
C LEU A 72 -7.15 15.08 8.47
N ASP A 73 -8.00 15.71 9.29
CA ASP A 73 -9.45 15.61 9.14
C ASP A 73 -9.96 16.59 8.08
N LEU A 74 -10.62 16.04 7.07
CA LEU A 74 -11.18 16.76 5.92
C LEU A 74 -12.70 16.89 5.98
N THR A 75 -13.35 16.31 6.99
CA THR A 75 -14.82 16.13 7.06
C THR A 75 -15.59 17.44 6.87
N ALA A 76 -15.10 18.54 7.44
CA ALA A 76 -15.76 19.85 7.38
C ALA A 76 -15.80 20.47 5.96
N ASP A 77 -14.96 20.00 5.03
CA ASP A 77 -14.89 20.51 3.66
C ASP A 77 -15.43 19.52 2.63
N VAL A 78 -15.86 18.32 3.03
CA VAL A 78 -16.40 17.31 2.11
C VAL A 78 -17.73 17.78 1.52
N LEU A 79 -17.79 17.83 0.18
CA LEU A 79 -19.00 18.09 -0.61
C LEU A 79 -19.57 16.81 -1.21
N GLU A 80 -18.72 15.90 -1.68
CA GLU A 80 -19.10 14.63 -2.31
C GLU A 80 -18.04 13.57 -2.02
N VAL A 81 -18.48 12.34 -1.79
CA VAL A 81 -17.62 11.15 -1.77
C VAL A 81 -18.22 10.12 -2.72
N ALA A 82 -17.43 9.63 -3.66
CA ALA A 82 -17.78 8.51 -4.52
C ALA A 82 -16.73 7.41 -4.36
N ALA A 83 -17.17 6.21 -3.99
CA ALA A 83 -16.33 5.04 -3.82
C ALA A 83 -16.82 3.93 -4.76
N ASP A 84 -16.00 3.58 -5.75
CA ASP A 84 -16.24 2.48 -6.67
C ASP A 84 -15.48 1.24 -6.20
N SER A 85 -16.13 0.08 -6.24
CA SER A 85 -15.54 -1.20 -5.85
C SER A 85 -15.84 -2.26 -6.90
N ASP A 86 -14.79 -2.75 -7.55
CA ASP A 86 -14.75 -3.95 -8.38
C ASP A 86 -13.97 -5.05 -7.64
N PRO A 87 -14.10 -6.35 -8.01
CA PRO A 87 -13.44 -7.45 -7.29
C PRO A 87 -11.93 -7.31 -7.08
N LEU A 88 -11.23 -6.67 -8.03
CA LEU A 88 -9.77 -6.47 -8.01
C LEU A 88 -9.37 -5.02 -8.29
N ARG A 89 -10.25 -4.06 -8.00
CA ARG A 89 -9.97 -2.63 -8.17
C ARG A 89 -10.94 -1.80 -7.34
N GLY A 90 -10.45 -0.81 -6.63
CA GLY A 90 -11.27 0.18 -5.96
C GLY A 90 -10.76 1.59 -6.26
N ARG A 91 -11.69 2.54 -6.34
CA ARG A 91 -11.37 3.96 -6.51
C ARG A 91 -12.18 4.81 -5.55
N LEU A 92 -11.58 5.90 -5.12
CA LEU A 92 -12.18 6.91 -4.28
C LEU A 92 -11.99 8.27 -4.95
N LYS A 93 -13.08 9.03 -5.03
CA LYS A 93 -13.10 10.44 -5.36
C LYS A 93 -13.68 11.19 -4.18
N VAL A 94 -12.95 12.17 -3.64
CA VAL A 94 -13.43 13.06 -2.59
C VAL A 94 -13.41 14.48 -3.13
N VAL A 95 -14.57 15.11 -3.20
CA VAL A 95 -14.73 16.49 -3.63
C VAL A 95 -14.79 17.38 -2.40
N LEU A 96 -13.86 18.31 -2.29
CA LEU A 96 -13.75 19.25 -1.18
C LEU A 96 -14.07 20.68 -1.64
N ARG A 97 -14.72 21.42 -0.75
CA ARG A 97 -14.90 22.86 -0.87
C ARG A 97 -13.55 23.57 -0.79
N ASN A 98 -13.30 24.53 -1.69
CA ASN A 98 -12.07 25.34 -1.69
C ASN A 98 -12.35 26.83 -1.95
N ASP A 99 -13.53 27.33 -1.60
CA ASP A 99 -13.93 28.73 -1.76
C ASP A 99 -13.08 29.71 -0.93
N HIS A 100 -12.59 29.28 0.22
CA HIS A 100 -11.65 30.04 1.06
C HIS A 100 -10.17 29.82 0.69
N GLY A 101 -9.89 29.03 -0.35
CA GLY A 101 -8.53 28.79 -0.83
C GLY A 101 -7.66 27.94 0.11
N ARG A 102 -8.23 27.22 1.08
CA ARG A 102 -7.51 26.36 2.04
C ARG A 102 -6.51 25.42 1.36
N PHE A 103 -6.89 24.84 0.22
CA PHE A 103 -6.07 23.86 -0.50
C PHE A 103 -5.14 24.49 -1.54
N SER A 104 -5.04 25.82 -1.63
CA SER A 104 -4.21 26.51 -2.63
C SER A 104 -2.71 26.29 -2.44
N ASP A 105 -2.29 25.97 -1.21
CA ASP A 105 -0.90 25.64 -0.88
C ASP A 105 -0.81 24.40 0.02
N LEU A 106 -0.55 23.26 -0.61
CA LEU A 106 -0.37 21.97 0.07
C LEU A 106 0.99 21.85 0.79
N SER A 107 1.91 22.80 0.59
CA SER A 107 3.20 22.81 1.30
C SER A 107 3.10 23.38 2.72
N SER A 108 1.95 23.98 3.06
CA SER A 108 1.64 24.44 4.41
C SER A 108 1.73 23.31 5.43
N SER A 109 2.15 23.63 6.66
CA SER A 109 2.35 22.63 7.73
C SER A 109 1.09 21.83 8.05
N GLU A 110 -0.09 22.42 7.87
CA GLU A 110 -1.39 21.80 8.09
C GLU A 110 -1.71 20.71 7.05
N LEU A 111 -1.30 20.90 5.79
CA LEU A 111 -1.66 20.03 4.67
C LEU A 111 -0.55 19.08 4.23
N THR A 112 0.54 18.97 5.01
CA THR A 112 1.67 18.07 4.74
C THR A 112 1.30 16.58 4.62
N ALA A 113 0.10 16.21 5.10
CA ALA A 113 -0.47 14.88 4.92
C ALA A 113 -0.99 14.62 3.49
N ILE A 114 -1.33 15.67 2.72
CA ILE A 114 -1.78 15.54 1.33
C ILE A 114 -0.57 15.43 0.42
N ARG A 115 -0.15 14.19 0.15
CA ARG A 115 0.94 13.84 -0.76
C ARG A 115 0.63 12.50 -1.42
N HIS A 116 1.22 12.26 -2.59
CA HIS A 116 1.06 10.98 -3.28
C HIS A 116 1.42 9.80 -2.36
N GLY A 117 0.58 8.76 -2.39
CA GLY A 117 0.72 7.57 -1.57
C GLY A 117 0.33 7.74 -0.10
N SER A 118 -0.14 8.92 0.32
CA SER A 118 -0.78 9.06 1.63
C SER A 118 -2.04 8.21 1.73
N GLN A 119 -2.30 7.68 2.92
CA GLN A 119 -3.50 6.93 3.19
C GLN A 119 -4.71 7.85 3.38
N VAL A 120 -5.83 7.46 2.78
CA VAL A 120 -7.12 8.11 2.92
C VAL A 120 -8.07 7.09 3.54
N ALA A 121 -8.39 7.30 4.82
CA ALA A 121 -9.37 6.50 5.53
C ALA A 121 -10.76 7.11 5.33
N LEU A 122 -11.69 6.32 4.78
CA LEU A 122 -13.09 6.70 4.71
C LEU A 122 -13.85 5.99 5.83
N SER A 123 -14.48 6.75 6.72
CA SER A 123 -15.25 6.20 7.84
C SER A 123 -16.72 6.65 7.76
N PRO A 124 -17.56 5.95 6.99
CA PRO A 124 -18.97 6.27 6.88
C PRO A 124 -19.68 6.14 8.23
N GLY A 125 -20.73 6.93 8.44
CA GLY A 125 -21.42 7.00 9.71
C GLY A 125 -22.78 7.70 9.63
N TYR A 126 -23.40 7.85 10.79
CA TYR A 126 -24.67 8.56 10.96
C TYR A 126 -24.54 9.63 12.04
N ALA A 127 -25.25 10.74 11.84
CA ALA A 127 -25.50 11.71 12.90
C ALA A 127 -26.67 11.20 13.75
N THR A 128 -26.41 10.87 15.02
CA THR A 128 -27.41 10.46 15.99
C THR A 128 -27.62 11.54 17.04
N THR A 129 -28.61 11.37 17.92
CA THR A 129 -28.80 12.27 19.08
C THR A 129 -27.65 12.21 20.08
N ALA A 130 -26.80 11.17 20.03
CA ALA A 130 -25.62 11.01 20.86
C ALA A 130 -24.34 11.61 20.22
N GLY A 131 -24.42 12.06 18.96
CA GLY A 131 -23.29 12.65 18.23
C GLY A 131 -23.05 11.97 16.88
N GLN A 132 -21.84 12.15 16.35
CA GLN A 132 -21.41 11.46 15.13
C GLN A 132 -20.95 10.05 15.47
N GLU A 133 -21.62 9.05 14.90
CA GLU A 133 -21.26 7.64 15.04
C GLU A 133 -20.70 7.15 13.71
N VAL A 134 -19.43 6.71 13.71
CA VAL A 134 -18.73 6.25 12.52
C VAL A 134 -18.29 4.80 12.66
N SER A 135 -18.27 4.08 11.54
CA SER A 135 -17.64 2.78 11.44
C SER A 135 -16.32 2.91 10.67
N ALA A 136 -15.32 2.10 11.03
CA ALA A 136 -14.09 2.02 10.25
C ALA A 136 -14.43 1.48 8.86
N GLY A 137 -14.20 2.28 7.83
CA GLY A 137 -14.44 1.89 6.45
C GLY A 137 -13.15 1.57 5.69
N PRO A 138 -13.23 1.51 4.35
CA PRO A 138 -12.09 1.15 3.50
C PRO A 138 -10.96 2.18 3.55
N LEU A 139 -9.75 1.70 3.25
CA LEU A 139 -8.53 2.50 3.15
C LEU A 139 -8.12 2.59 1.68
N TYR A 140 -7.74 3.79 1.27
CA TYR A 140 -7.23 4.09 -0.06
C TYR A 140 -5.87 4.78 0.03
N TRP A 141 -5.16 4.83 -1.09
CA TRP A 141 -3.90 5.53 -1.26
C TRP A 141 -4.06 6.64 -2.28
N LEU A 142 -3.61 7.84 -1.92
CA LEU A 142 -3.80 9.03 -2.72
C LEU A 142 -3.00 8.95 -4.02
N ASP A 143 -3.69 8.92 -5.15
CA ASP A 143 -3.11 8.90 -6.49
C ASP A 143 -2.76 10.30 -6.97
N GLY A 144 -3.49 11.32 -6.50
CA GLY A 144 -3.30 12.72 -6.88
C GLY A 144 -4.53 13.57 -6.57
N TRP A 145 -4.55 14.78 -7.10
CA TRP A 145 -5.62 15.73 -6.89
C TRP A 145 -5.77 16.70 -8.07
N THR A 146 -6.93 17.34 -8.15
CA THR A 146 -7.25 18.34 -9.18
C THR A 146 -7.88 19.58 -8.57
N TYR A 147 -7.62 20.73 -9.18
CA TYR A 147 -8.24 22.00 -8.85
C TYR A 147 -9.21 22.39 -9.95
N HIS A 148 -10.42 22.76 -9.56
CA HIS A 148 -11.43 23.29 -10.46
C HIS A 148 -11.90 24.64 -9.93
N THR A 149 -11.64 25.71 -10.69
CA THR A 149 -12.12 27.05 -10.39
C THR A 149 -13.00 27.52 -11.55
N GLY A 150 -14.26 27.81 -11.27
CA GLY A 150 -15.20 28.44 -12.19
C GLY A 150 -15.72 29.76 -11.65
N ASP A 151 -16.61 30.42 -12.40
CA ASP A 151 -17.07 31.79 -12.15
C ASP A 151 -17.72 32.02 -10.77
N ALA A 152 -18.12 30.96 -10.07
CA ALA A 152 -18.68 31.03 -8.71
C ALA A 152 -18.34 29.82 -7.81
N SER A 153 -17.39 28.97 -8.20
CA SER A 153 -17.02 27.78 -7.41
C SER A 153 -15.53 27.50 -7.48
N ALA A 154 -14.96 27.14 -6.32
CA ALA A 154 -13.61 26.61 -6.22
C ALA A 154 -13.69 25.26 -5.49
N ILE A 155 -13.25 24.22 -6.16
CA ILE A 155 -13.33 22.83 -5.71
C ILE A 155 -11.94 22.20 -5.80
N PHE A 156 -11.61 21.39 -4.81
CA PHE A 156 -10.42 20.57 -4.77
C PHE A 156 -10.84 19.10 -4.71
N THR A 157 -10.39 18.28 -5.66
CA THR A 157 -10.79 16.87 -5.73
C THR A 157 -9.60 15.97 -5.47
N LEU A 158 -9.71 15.08 -4.49
CA LEU A 158 -8.77 14.00 -4.25
C LEU A 158 -9.15 12.78 -5.07
N HIS A 159 -8.14 12.13 -5.67
CA HIS A 159 -8.26 10.84 -6.34
C HIS A 159 -7.40 9.83 -5.62
N ALA A 160 -7.98 8.70 -5.23
CA ALA A 160 -7.28 7.65 -4.53
C ALA A 160 -7.73 6.27 -5.04
N SER A 161 -6.86 5.27 -4.90
CA SER A 161 -7.13 3.90 -5.27
C SER A 161 -6.89 2.96 -4.10
N ASP A 162 -7.55 1.81 -4.11
CA ASP A 162 -7.43 0.85 -3.02
C ASP A 162 -6.13 0.03 -3.10
N ALA A 163 -5.98 -0.95 -2.20
CA ALA A 163 -4.80 -1.80 -2.12
C ALA A 163 -4.48 -2.54 -3.45
N TRP A 164 -5.46 -2.80 -4.31
CA TRP A 164 -5.21 -3.45 -5.61
C TRP A 164 -4.32 -2.60 -6.50
N SER A 165 -4.41 -1.28 -6.42
CA SER A 165 -3.52 -0.38 -7.16
C SER A 165 -2.05 -0.52 -6.75
N LEU A 166 -1.76 -0.89 -5.49
CA LEU A 166 -0.40 -1.14 -5.03
C LEU A 166 0.16 -2.44 -5.62
N VAL A 167 -0.68 -3.48 -5.67
CA VAL A 167 -0.35 -4.79 -6.25
C VAL A 167 -0.20 -4.68 -7.76
N GLU A 168 -1.09 -3.93 -8.39
CA GLU A 168 -1.00 -3.59 -9.81
C GLU A 168 0.16 -2.64 -10.09
N GLY A 169 0.55 -1.75 -9.18
CA GLY A 169 1.68 -0.84 -9.35
C GLY A 169 3.03 -1.55 -9.26
N TRP A 170 3.13 -2.63 -8.48
CA TRP A 170 4.34 -3.44 -8.43
C TRP A 170 4.59 -4.13 -9.77
N ARG A 171 5.81 -3.93 -10.29
CA ARG A 171 6.33 -4.56 -11.50
C ARG A 171 7.59 -5.31 -11.11
N SER A 172 7.65 -6.59 -11.47
CA SER A 172 8.81 -7.42 -11.14
C SER A 172 10.05 -6.88 -11.86
N ARG A 173 11.09 -6.47 -11.12
CA ARG A 173 12.34 -5.95 -11.74
C ARG A 173 13.21 -7.06 -12.30
N ARG A 174 13.03 -8.27 -11.81
CA ARG A 174 13.77 -9.48 -12.20
C ARG A 174 12.82 -10.67 -12.30
N GLN A 175 13.32 -11.81 -12.74
CA GLN A 175 12.55 -13.03 -12.72
C GLN A 175 12.52 -13.60 -11.30
N TYR A 176 11.34 -14.05 -10.88
CA TYR A 176 11.18 -14.92 -9.72
C TYR A 176 10.65 -16.27 -10.19
N THR A 177 11.30 -17.34 -9.76
CA THR A 177 10.95 -18.71 -10.16
C THR A 177 10.89 -19.60 -8.94
N TRP A 178 9.80 -20.35 -8.86
CA TRP A 178 9.59 -21.41 -7.88
C TRP A 178 9.46 -22.73 -8.65
N ALA A 179 10.26 -23.72 -8.24
CA ALA A 179 10.11 -25.07 -8.75
C ALA A 179 8.91 -25.76 -8.07
N ALA A 180 8.34 -26.76 -8.76
CA ALA A 180 7.28 -27.56 -8.17
C ALA A 180 7.76 -28.20 -6.85
N GLY A 181 6.91 -28.18 -5.83
CA GLY A 181 7.24 -28.70 -4.50
C GLY A 181 7.96 -27.71 -3.55
N GLN A 182 8.35 -26.52 -4.01
CA GLN A 182 9.11 -25.58 -3.16
C GLN A 182 8.24 -24.69 -2.27
N GLN A 183 7.24 -24.05 -2.86
CA GLN A 183 6.35 -23.11 -2.17
C GLN A 183 4.91 -23.41 -2.60
N ASN A 184 3.98 -23.34 -1.66
CA ASN A 184 2.56 -23.43 -1.96
C ASN A 184 1.99 -22.09 -2.46
N ILE A 185 0.77 -22.12 -3.00
CA ILE A 185 0.12 -20.93 -3.55
C ILE A 185 -0.01 -19.83 -2.49
N PHE A 186 -0.36 -20.16 -1.24
CA PHE A 186 -0.41 -19.19 -0.14
C PHE A 186 0.93 -18.45 0.05
N GLN A 187 2.05 -19.18 0.05
CA GLN A 187 3.37 -18.60 0.25
C GLN A 187 3.79 -17.70 -0.91
N ILE A 188 3.47 -18.08 -2.16
CA ILE A 188 3.75 -17.25 -3.33
C ILE A 188 2.88 -15.98 -3.32
N LEU A 189 1.59 -16.08 -2.95
CA LEU A 189 0.73 -14.91 -2.78
C LEU A 189 1.26 -13.98 -1.69
N ARG A 190 1.64 -14.53 -0.52
CA ARG A 190 2.24 -13.75 0.58
C ARG A 190 3.48 -12.99 0.12
N PHE A 191 4.33 -13.61 -0.70
CA PHE A 191 5.47 -12.93 -1.32
C PHE A 191 5.01 -11.74 -2.17
N ILE A 192 4.05 -11.94 -3.08
CA ILE A 192 3.57 -10.88 -4.00
C ILE A 192 2.94 -9.71 -3.24
N PHE A 193 2.04 -9.97 -2.28
CA PHE A 193 1.43 -8.92 -1.47
C PHE A 193 2.47 -8.21 -0.59
N GLY A 194 3.43 -8.96 -0.05
CA GLY A 194 4.60 -8.41 0.64
C GLY A 194 5.34 -7.40 -0.24
N ARG A 195 5.58 -7.71 -1.52
CA ARG A 195 6.24 -6.78 -2.48
C ARG A 195 5.44 -5.50 -2.74
N ALA A 196 4.12 -5.57 -2.65
CA ALA A 196 3.24 -4.40 -2.70
C ALA A 196 3.19 -3.62 -1.37
N GLY A 197 3.76 -4.19 -0.29
CA GLY A 197 3.72 -3.61 1.06
C GLY A 197 2.41 -3.90 1.80
N LEU A 198 1.67 -4.91 1.39
CA LEU A 198 0.40 -5.30 1.99
C LEU A 198 0.58 -6.54 2.87
N GLU A 199 -0.21 -6.60 3.93
CA GLU A 199 -0.29 -7.79 4.75
C GLU A 199 -1.18 -8.84 4.08
N PHE A 200 -0.75 -10.11 4.12
CA PHE A 200 -1.53 -11.20 3.52
C PHE A 200 -1.79 -12.30 4.55
N SER A 201 -3.07 -12.66 4.71
CA SER A 201 -3.50 -13.64 5.71
C SER A 201 -4.72 -14.43 5.25
N SER A 202 -5.02 -15.54 5.92
CA SER A 202 -6.17 -16.40 5.62
C SER A 202 -7.29 -16.24 6.65
N LEU A 203 -8.55 -16.23 6.18
CA LEU A 203 -9.76 -16.26 7.01
C LEU A 203 -10.54 -17.57 6.84
N GLY A 204 -9.86 -18.66 6.48
CA GLY A 204 -10.49 -19.94 6.16
C GLY A 204 -10.35 -20.24 4.67
N SER A 205 -9.14 -20.63 4.28
CA SER A 205 -8.77 -20.96 2.90
C SER A 205 -8.98 -22.43 2.56
N SER A 206 -9.06 -22.72 1.26
CA SER A 206 -9.16 -24.10 0.78
C SER A 206 -7.91 -24.92 1.10
N SER A 207 -8.06 -26.24 1.11
CA SER A 207 -6.92 -27.16 1.24
C SER A 207 -5.99 -27.06 0.02
N ALA A 208 -6.50 -26.73 -1.16
CA ALA A 208 -5.72 -26.56 -2.37
C ALA A 208 -4.70 -25.42 -2.22
N LEU A 209 -5.08 -24.32 -1.58
CA LEU A 209 -4.22 -23.15 -1.38
C LEU A 209 -2.91 -23.48 -0.64
N THR A 210 -2.98 -24.40 0.32
CA THR A 210 -1.85 -24.76 1.19
C THR A 210 -1.14 -26.05 0.76
N SER A 211 -1.80 -26.92 -0.01
CA SER A 211 -1.24 -28.20 -0.48
C SER A 211 -0.66 -28.14 -1.90
N GLN A 212 -1.20 -27.30 -2.79
CA GLN A 212 -0.69 -27.17 -4.15
C GLN A 212 0.62 -26.37 -4.15
N GLN A 213 1.68 -26.99 -4.70
CA GLN A 213 3.02 -26.41 -4.82
C GLN A 213 3.44 -26.35 -6.28
N PRO A 214 2.86 -25.43 -7.08
CA PRO A 214 3.09 -25.38 -8.52
C PRO A 214 4.51 -24.92 -8.84
N SER A 215 5.00 -25.31 -10.02
CA SER A 215 6.06 -24.51 -10.64
C SER A 215 5.44 -23.19 -11.09
N PHE A 216 6.03 -22.07 -10.66
CA PHE A 216 5.50 -20.73 -10.95
C PHE A 216 6.64 -19.79 -11.32
N THR A 217 6.37 -18.87 -12.23
CA THR A 217 7.33 -17.84 -12.63
C THR A 217 6.63 -16.51 -12.82
N ILE A 218 7.19 -15.49 -12.20
CA ILE A 218 6.88 -14.08 -12.44
C ILE A 218 7.99 -13.52 -13.33
N HIS A 219 7.61 -13.07 -14.51
CA HIS A 219 8.56 -12.54 -15.49
C HIS A 219 8.97 -11.10 -15.16
N PRO A 220 10.17 -10.66 -15.58
CA PRO A 220 10.53 -9.24 -15.52
C PRO A 220 9.46 -8.38 -16.22
N GLY A 221 9.06 -7.29 -15.59
CA GLY A 221 8.00 -6.38 -16.05
C GLY A 221 6.58 -6.86 -15.80
N GLU A 222 6.35 -8.10 -15.35
CA GLU A 222 5.01 -8.59 -15.00
C GLU A 222 4.48 -7.85 -13.76
N SER A 223 3.17 -7.56 -13.77
CA SER A 223 2.50 -6.95 -12.62
C SER A 223 2.23 -7.97 -11.52
N GLY A 224 2.23 -7.50 -10.27
CA GLY A 224 1.76 -8.32 -9.15
C GLY A 224 0.35 -8.84 -9.39
N LEU A 225 -0.54 -7.99 -9.91
CA LEU A 225 -1.93 -8.34 -10.14
C LEU A 225 -2.10 -9.45 -11.20
N THR A 226 -1.28 -9.45 -12.26
CA THR A 226 -1.28 -10.51 -13.27
C THR A 226 -0.83 -11.84 -12.64
N ALA A 227 0.22 -11.82 -11.83
CA ALA A 227 0.70 -13.01 -11.12
C ALA A 227 -0.35 -13.55 -10.14
N VAL A 228 -1.00 -12.67 -9.37
CA VAL A 228 -2.09 -13.03 -8.44
C VAL A 228 -3.23 -13.71 -9.19
N ARG A 229 -3.69 -13.15 -10.32
CA ARG A 229 -4.78 -13.76 -11.11
C ARG A 229 -4.44 -15.17 -11.59
N ARG A 230 -3.19 -15.38 -12.03
CA ARG A 230 -2.72 -16.71 -12.47
C ARG A 230 -2.71 -17.74 -11.33
N LEU A 231 -2.37 -17.31 -10.12
CA LEU A 231 -2.39 -18.16 -8.92
C LEU A 231 -3.81 -18.46 -8.47
N LEU A 232 -4.69 -17.45 -8.43
CA LEU A 232 -6.10 -17.63 -8.07
C LEU A 232 -6.83 -18.53 -9.07
N ALA A 233 -6.44 -18.55 -10.35
CA ALA A 233 -7.03 -19.47 -11.33
C ALA A 233 -6.76 -20.97 -11.03
N MET A 234 -5.87 -21.27 -10.09
CA MET A 234 -5.54 -22.65 -9.68
C MET A 234 -6.35 -23.13 -8.45
N VAL A 235 -7.05 -22.23 -7.78
CA VAL A 235 -7.74 -22.49 -6.49
C VAL A 235 -9.15 -21.89 -6.49
N PRO A 236 -10.08 -22.40 -5.66
CA PRO A 236 -11.42 -21.80 -5.55
C PRO A 236 -11.44 -20.53 -4.68
N ASP A 237 -10.34 -20.22 -4.00
CA ASP A 237 -10.26 -19.11 -3.05
C ASP A 237 -10.42 -17.73 -3.71
N VAL A 238 -11.02 -16.81 -2.96
CA VAL A 238 -11.20 -15.41 -3.34
C VAL A 238 -10.50 -14.50 -2.35
N LEU A 239 -10.23 -13.26 -2.78
CA LEU A 239 -9.52 -12.26 -2.00
C LEU A 239 -10.44 -11.11 -1.57
N ARG A 240 -10.20 -10.56 -0.38
CA ARG A 240 -10.84 -9.35 0.12
C ARG A 240 -9.81 -8.43 0.75
N VAL A 241 -9.84 -7.16 0.35
CA VAL A 241 -9.04 -6.09 0.95
C VAL A 241 -9.77 -5.52 2.17
N ALA A 242 -9.03 -5.28 3.25
CA ALA A 242 -9.49 -4.56 4.43
C ALA A 242 -8.32 -3.76 5.02
N GLY A 243 -8.29 -2.45 4.73
CA GLY A 243 -7.16 -1.62 5.13
C GLY A 243 -5.88 -2.04 4.40
N GLU A 244 -4.80 -2.21 5.17
CA GLU A 244 -3.52 -2.72 4.68
C GLU A 244 -3.48 -4.25 4.53
N TYR A 245 -4.58 -4.94 4.88
CA TYR A 245 -4.67 -6.40 4.83
C TYR A 245 -5.38 -6.87 3.56
N VAL A 246 -4.86 -7.95 3.01
CA VAL A 246 -5.51 -8.78 2.00
C VAL A 246 -5.77 -10.14 2.63
N TYR A 247 -7.05 -10.49 2.72
CA TYR A 247 -7.49 -11.76 3.26
C TYR A 247 -7.88 -12.71 2.13
N ILE A 248 -7.42 -13.95 2.21
CA ILE A 248 -7.86 -15.05 1.34
C ILE A 248 -8.81 -15.97 2.09
N PHE A 249 -9.86 -16.42 1.42
CA PHE A 249 -10.83 -17.37 1.97
C PHE A 249 -11.48 -18.19 0.87
N GLU A 250 -11.92 -19.40 1.21
CA GLU A 250 -12.77 -20.21 0.36
C GLU A 250 -14.22 -19.69 0.46
N PRO A 251 -14.83 -19.25 -0.66
CA PRO A 251 -16.18 -18.72 -0.61
C PRO A 251 -17.17 -19.80 -0.18
N LEU A 252 -18.14 -19.44 0.67
CA LEU A 252 -19.27 -20.33 0.96
C LEU A 252 -20.08 -20.56 -0.32
N ALA A 253 -20.82 -21.68 -0.39
CA ALA A 253 -21.69 -21.98 -1.53
C ALA A 253 -22.77 -20.89 -1.79
N SER A 254 -23.12 -20.09 -0.79
CA SER A 254 -24.02 -18.93 -0.93
C SER A 254 -23.33 -17.65 -1.40
N GLN A 255 -22.01 -17.66 -1.51
CA GLN A 255 -21.14 -16.54 -1.87
C GLN A 255 -20.40 -16.78 -3.20
N SER A 256 -20.50 -17.98 -3.77
CA SER A 256 -20.03 -18.28 -5.13
C SER A 256 -21.01 -17.68 -6.15
N ALA A 257 -20.67 -16.54 -6.72
CA ALA A 257 -21.37 -15.90 -7.85
C ALA A 257 -20.34 -15.40 -8.86
#